data_AF-A0A836B588-F1
#
_entry.id   AF-A0A836B588-F1
#
_cell.length_a   1.000
_cell.length_b   1.000
_cell.length_c   1.000
_cell.angle_alpha   90.00
_cell.angle_beta   90.00
_cell.angle_gamma   90.00
#
_symmetry.space_group_name_H-M   'P 1'
#
loop_
_entity.id
_entity.type
_entity.pdbx_description
1 polymer ?
#
loop_
_entity_poly.entity_id
_entity_poly.type
_entity_poly.pdbx_seq_one_letter_code
_entity_poly.pdbx_strand_id
1 'polypeptide(L)'
;MAEKRRADRAGRRSTEDFDAEEAEQLEAENELEEELFDQVAACVGAFLKKMGDDVLPLVESLLMARYGAMLTDKSRSAEERRIAICLVDDLLENSPAGMVKHFANVLPILLEATRSEHADLRQCAVYGLGVMAAKAPAELFRPQAAAVAEIMAGIVRHPEAKSEDNDMATDNAVAALGRVLKHHPEALGPDGGAAYAQLWLGSLPLKADAVEATAMHEQLVAMCEAQDPRVVPHVAKVAVVFAEVLGGGKTYVAGPVGVRMAQLLHRLQGAVPAETVQGVVAAFTPKQQASYAAYMAGNIPE
;
A
#
# COMPACT_ATOMS: atom_id res chain seq x y z
N MET A 1 30.49 -5.87 -11.53
CA MET A 1 29.91 -6.67 -12.64
C MET A 1 28.64 -6.01 -13.16
N ALA A 2 27.59 -5.81 -12.37
CA ALA A 2 26.36 -5.12 -12.83
C ALA A 2 26.61 -3.68 -13.31
N GLU A 3 27.29 -2.84 -12.52
CA GLU A 3 27.66 -1.47 -12.95
C GLU A 3 28.50 -1.43 -14.23
N LYS A 4 29.35 -2.45 -14.43
CA LYS A 4 30.11 -2.59 -15.67
C LYS A 4 29.16 -2.91 -16.84
N ARG A 5 28.25 -3.88 -16.68
CA ARG A 5 27.24 -4.20 -17.70
C ARG A 5 26.37 -2.99 -18.02
N ARG A 6 25.96 -2.21 -17.02
CA ARG A 6 25.22 -0.96 -17.23
C ARG A 6 26.04 0.05 -18.04
N ALA A 7 27.31 0.25 -17.70
CA ALA A 7 28.19 1.15 -18.45
C ALA A 7 28.42 0.66 -19.90
N ASP A 8 28.59 -0.66 -20.09
CA ASP A 8 28.74 -1.28 -21.41
C ASP A 8 27.47 -1.05 -22.27
N ARG A 9 26.28 -1.29 -21.70
CA ARG A 9 24.98 -1.03 -22.37
C ARG A 9 24.76 0.46 -22.67
N ALA A 10 25.15 1.35 -21.75
CA ALA A 10 25.07 2.79 -21.99
C ALA A 10 26.00 3.25 -23.11
N GLY A 11 27.21 2.66 -23.20
CA GLY A 11 28.17 2.94 -24.26
C GLY A 11 27.68 2.50 -25.65
N ARG A 12 26.98 1.36 -25.73
CA ARG A 12 26.39 0.85 -26.97
C ARG A 12 25.37 1.80 -27.60
N ARG A 13 24.64 2.59 -26.81
CA ARG A 13 23.72 3.62 -27.34
C ARG A 13 24.41 4.74 -28.12
N SER A 14 25.73 4.85 -28.01
CA SER A 14 26.53 5.93 -28.62
C SER A 14 27.41 5.44 -29.78
N THR A 15 27.26 4.19 -30.23
CA THR A 15 28.02 3.63 -31.36
C THR A 15 27.45 4.10 -32.69
N GLU A 16 28.28 4.14 -33.74
CA GLU A 16 27.84 4.51 -35.10
C GLU A 16 26.88 3.47 -35.71
N ASP A 17 26.93 2.22 -35.23
CA ASP A 17 26.12 1.09 -35.70
C ASP A 17 24.79 0.94 -34.93
N PHE A 18 24.45 1.86 -34.02
CA PHE A 18 23.23 1.76 -33.21
C PHE A 18 21.98 1.94 -34.07
N ASP A 19 21.29 0.83 -34.33
CA ASP A 19 20.05 0.77 -35.10
C ASP A 19 18.86 0.29 -34.26
N ALA A 20 17.71 0.08 -34.91
CA ALA A 20 16.50 -0.37 -34.23
C ALA A 20 16.62 -1.80 -33.65
N GLU A 21 17.39 -2.68 -34.29
CA GLU A 21 17.60 -4.04 -33.80
C GLU A 21 18.50 -4.02 -32.55
N GLU A 22 19.56 -3.21 -32.56
CA GLU A 22 20.40 -3.02 -31.36
C GLU A 22 19.62 -2.36 -30.22
N ALA A 23 18.72 -1.43 -30.51
CA ALA A 23 17.86 -0.80 -29.51
C ALA A 23 16.95 -1.82 -28.81
N GLU A 24 16.26 -2.69 -29.58
CA GLU A 24 15.40 -3.75 -29.04
C GLU A 24 16.21 -4.75 -28.19
N GLN A 25 17.39 -5.16 -28.66
CA GLN A 25 18.28 -6.02 -27.90
C GLN A 25 18.73 -5.38 -26.58
N LEU A 26 19.06 -4.08 -26.58
CA LEU A 26 19.42 -3.36 -25.35
C LEU A 26 18.26 -3.25 -24.37
N GLU A 27 17.04 -3.05 -24.85
CA GLU A 27 15.84 -3.03 -24.00
C GLU A 27 15.63 -4.39 -23.33
N ALA A 28 15.66 -5.47 -24.10
CA ALA A 28 15.56 -6.83 -23.56
C ALA A 28 16.68 -7.16 -22.55
N GLU A 29 17.92 -6.71 -22.79
CA GLU A 29 19.00 -6.87 -21.82
C GLU A 29 18.80 -6.07 -20.53
N ASN A 30 18.17 -4.89 -20.60
CA ASN A 30 17.86 -4.10 -19.41
C ASN A 30 16.75 -4.77 -18.60
N GLU A 31 15.68 -5.22 -19.24
CA GLU A 31 14.58 -5.95 -18.61
C GLU A 31 15.09 -7.20 -17.87
N LEU A 32 15.95 -8.00 -18.50
CA LEU A 32 16.54 -9.19 -17.87
C LEU A 32 17.41 -8.85 -16.65
N GLU A 33 18.10 -7.70 -16.66
CA GLU A 33 18.89 -7.27 -15.51
C GLU A 33 17.98 -6.76 -14.38
N GLU A 34 16.93 -6.02 -14.71
CA GLU A 34 15.91 -5.56 -13.76
C GLU A 34 15.20 -6.75 -13.10
N GLU A 35 14.80 -7.76 -13.88
CA GLU A 35 14.21 -9.01 -13.36
C GLU A 35 15.17 -9.73 -12.39
N LEU A 36 16.46 -9.81 -12.73
CA LEU A 36 17.47 -10.39 -11.84
C LEU A 36 17.58 -9.61 -10.53
N PHE A 37 17.58 -8.28 -10.60
CA PHE A 37 17.65 -7.44 -9.40
C PHE A 37 16.42 -7.60 -8.52
N ASP A 38 15.24 -7.72 -9.12
CA ASP A 38 13.97 -7.94 -8.43
C ASP A 38 13.94 -9.31 -7.73
N GLN A 39 14.36 -10.37 -8.42
CA GLN A 39 14.46 -11.71 -7.82
C GLN A 39 15.44 -11.77 -6.64
N VAL A 40 16.57 -11.07 -6.75
CA VAL A 40 17.54 -10.94 -5.65
C VAL A 40 16.92 -10.15 -4.50
N ALA A 41 16.24 -9.05 -4.77
CA ALA A 41 15.55 -8.25 -3.76
C ALA A 41 14.48 -9.08 -3.03
N ALA A 42 13.66 -9.84 -3.76
CA ALA A 42 12.64 -10.72 -3.19
C ALA A 42 13.23 -11.81 -2.27
N CYS A 43 14.38 -12.39 -2.66
CA CYS A 43 15.10 -13.33 -1.81
C CYS A 43 15.58 -12.69 -0.50
N VAL A 44 16.11 -11.46 -0.57
CA VAL A 44 16.54 -10.70 0.62
C VAL A 44 15.33 -10.33 1.50
N GLY A 45 14.23 -9.90 0.89
CA GLY A 45 12.96 -9.65 1.56
C GLY A 45 12.44 -10.87 2.32
N ALA A 46 12.53 -12.06 1.74
CA ALA A 46 12.16 -13.31 2.41
C ALA A 46 13.04 -13.60 3.64
N PHE A 47 14.36 -13.32 3.58
CA PHE A 47 15.23 -13.42 4.75
C PHE A 47 14.85 -12.43 5.84
N LEU A 48 14.61 -11.16 5.48
CA LEU A 48 14.14 -10.13 6.41
C LEU A 48 12.85 -10.54 7.10
N LYS A 49 11.86 -11.00 6.35
CA LYS A 49 10.57 -11.47 6.90
C LYS A 49 10.72 -12.63 7.87
N LYS A 50 11.69 -13.52 7.63
CA LYS A 50 11.88 -14.72 8.47
C LYS A 50 12.77 -14.49 9.68
N MET A 51 13.77 -13.62 9.57
CA MET A 51 14.87 -13.48 10.52
C MET A 51 14.98 -12.08 11.13
N GLY A 52 14.31 -11.08 10.57
CA GLY A 52 14.27 -9.70 11.07
C GLY A 52 15.67 -9.10 11.25
N ASP A 53 15.94 -8.58 12.45
CA ASP A 53 17.20 -7.90 12.78
C ASP A 53 18.44 -8.80 12.65
N ASP A 54 18.30 -10.13 12.75
CA ASP A 54 19.43 -11.07 12.70
C ASP A 54 20.16 -11.04 11.34
N VAL A 55 19.47 -10.67 10.25
CA VAL A 55 20.06 -10.57 8.90
C VAL A 55 20.47 -9.16 8.53
N LEU A 56 20.15 -8.16 9.37
CA LEU A 56 20.35 -6.74 9.05
C LEU A 56 21.78 -6.43 8.60
N PRO A 57 22.87 -6.92 9.24
CA PRO A 57 24.23 -6.62 8.78
C PRO A 57 24.52 -7.09 7.35
N LEU A 58 23.95 -8.24 6.95
CA LEU A 58 24.10 -8.78 5.60
C LEU A 58 23.31 -7.95 4.59
N VAL A 59 22.07 -7.59 4.93
CA VAL A 59 21.21 -6.75 4.09
C VAL A 59 21.83 -5.37 3.88
N GLU A 60 22.33 -4.73 4.94
CA GLU A 60 22.99 -3.43 4.85
C GLU A 60 24.24 -3.47 3.95
N SER A 61 25.02 -4.56 4.04
CA SER A 61 26.16 -4.75 3.15
C SER A 61 25.73 -4.85 1.68
N LEU A 62 24.61 -5.51 1.39
CA LEU A 62 24.06 -5.63 0.03
C LEU A 62 23.47 -4.29 -0.46
N LEU A 63 22.71 -3.60 0.39
CA LEU A 63 22.16 -2.27 0.11
C LEU A 63 23.29 -1.31 -0.27
N MET A 64 24.31 -1.18 0.57
CA MET A 64 25.44 -0.26 0.31
C MET A 64 26.24 -0.63 -0.93
N ALA A 65 26.41 -1.93 -1.21
CA ALA A 65 27.25 -2.38 -2.32
C ALA A 65 26.54 -2.39 -3.68
N ARG A 66 25.20 -2.50 -3.73
CA ARG A 66 24.45 -2.77 -4.97
C ARG A 66 23.21 -1.91 -5.17
N TYR A 67 22.36 -1.78 -4.17
CA TYR A 67 21.07 -1.09 -4.31
C TYR A 67 21.13 0.40 -3.93
N GLY A 68 22.19 0.86 -3.26
CA GLY A 68 22.31 2.24 -2.79
C GLY A 68 22.34 3.25 -3.93
N ALA A 69 22.96 2.90 -5.06
CA ALA A 69 22.92 3.73 -6.27
C ALA A 69 21.50 3.76 -6.85
N MET A 70 20.83 2.61 -6.97
CA MET A 70 19.44 2.54 -7.42
C MET A 70 18.48 3.35 -6.55
N LEU A 71 18.77 3.48 -5.26
CA LEU A 71 17.95 4.25 -4.33
C LEU A 71 18.16 5.77 -4.44
N THR A 72 19.37 6.22 -4.78
CA THR A 72 19.79 7.63 -4.63
C THR A 72 20.15 8.35 -5.93
N ASP A 73 20.56 7.62 -6.96
CA ASP A 73 20.95 8.17 -8.26
C ASP A 73 19.72 8.36 -9.16
N LYS A 74 19.39 9.62 -9.44
CA LYS A 74 18.23 9.99 -10.27
C LYS A 74 18.39 9.67 -11.75
N SER A 75 19.58 9.24 -12.19
CA SER A 75 19.80 8.73 -13.56
C SER A 75 19.39 7.27 -13.73
N ARG A 76 18.97 6.60 -12.65
CA ARG A 76 18.49 5.21 -12.66
C ARG A 76 17.09 5.13 -13.24
N SER A 77 16.76 3.98 -13.84
CA SER A 77 15.41 3.74 -14.36
C SER A 77 14.40 3.77 -13.20
N ALA A 78 13.14 4.08 -13.52
CA ALA A 78 12.08 4.01 -12.52
C ALA A 78 11.94 2.61 -11.91
N GLU A 79 12.21 1.59 -12.71
CA GLU A 79 12.20 0.18 -12.32
C GLU A 79 13.34 -0.16 -11.35
N GLU A 80 14.58 0.24 -11.65
CA GLU A 80 15.72 0.11 -10.72
C GLU A 80 15.40 0.78 -9.37
N ARG A 81 14.82 1.99 -9.41
CA ARG A 81 14.42 2.73 -8.21
C ARG A 81 13.30 2.02 -7.45
N ARG A 82 12.32 1.45 -8.16
CA ARG A 82 11.20 0.70 -7.55
C ARG A 82 11.74 -0.52 -6.81
N ILE A 83 12.59 -1.32 -7.46
CA ILE A 83 13.22 -2.51 -6.85
C ILE A 83 13.95 -2.13 -5.55
N ALA A 84 14.73 -1.05 -5.59
CA ALA A 84 15.47 -0.58 -4.42
C ALA A 84 14.54 -0.12 -3.28
N ILE A 85 13.44 0.58 -3.59
CA ILE A 85 12.45 0.97 -2.59
C ILE A 85 11.73 -0.24 -2.02
N CYS A 86 11.31 -1.22 -2.84
CA CYS A 86 10.66 -2.44 -2.34
C CYS A 86 11.55 -3.21 -1.34
N LEU A 87 12.85 -3.32 -1.61
CA LEU A 87 13.79 -3.93 -0.68
C LEU A 87 13.93 -3.13 0.63
N VAL A 88 13.92 -1.80 0.54
CA VAL A 88 13.94 -0.93 1.71
C VAL A 88 12.64 -1.06 2.50
N ASP A 89 11.49 -1.17 1.84
CA ASP A 89 10.20 -1.40 2.50
C ASP A 89 10.20 -2.70 3.29
N ASP A 90 10.72 -3.80 2.71
CA ASP A 90 10.90 -5.07 3.43
C ASP A 90 11.80 -4.93 4.66
N LEU A 91 12.86 -4.13 4.57
CA LEU A 91 13.76 -3.85 5.70
C LEU A 91 13.02 -3.08 6.79
N LEU A 92 12.35 -1.98 6.43
CA LEU A 92 11.59 -1.16 7.36
C LEU A 92 10.48 -2.00 8.03
N GLU A 93 9.83 -2.86 7.26
CA GLU A 93 8.70 -3.62 7.74
C GLU A 93 9.08 -4.73 8.74
N ASN A 94 10.23 -5.37 8.52
CA ASN A 94 10.60 -6.61 9.20
C ASN A 94 11.81 -6.47 10.13
N SER A 95 12.53 -5.35 10.10
CA SER A 95 13.67 -5.08 11.00
C SER A 95 13.41 -3.81 11.82
N PRO A 96 12.96 -3.92 13.09
CA PRO A 96 12.83 -2.76 13.98
C PRO A 96 14.13 -1.97 14.14
N ALA A 97 15.28 -2.65 14.22
CA ALA A 97 16.58 -1.97 14.29
C ALA A 97 16.90 -1.23 12.98
N GLY A 98 16.61 -1.86 11.84
CA GLY A 98 16.76 -1.27 10.51
C GLY A 98 15.86 -0.05 10.30
N MET A 99 14.58 -0.15 10.69
CA MET A 99 13.61 0.95 10.69
C MET A 99 14.19 2.17 11.41
N VAL A 100 14.62 2.02 12.67
CA VAL A 100 15.16 3.15 13.46
C VAL A 100 16.44 3.71 12.84
N LYS A 101 17.36 2.84 12.42
CA LYS A 101 18.67 3.24 11.89
C LYS A 101 18.56 4.01 10.57
N HIS A 102 17.64 3.60 9.69
CA HIS A 102 17.55 4.14 8.33
C HIS A 102 16.43 5.15 8.13
N PHE A 103 15.55 5.33 9.12
CA PHE A 103 14.38 6.22 9.05
C PHE A 103 14.70 7.59 8.41
N ALA A 104 15.67 8.31 8.97
CA ALA A 104 15.99 9.67 8.56
C ALA A 104 16.56 9.77 7.14
N ASN A 105 17.23 8.72 6.67
CA ASN A 105 17.83 8.68 5.33
C ASN A 105 16.81 8.25 4.27
N VAL A 106 15.88 7.36 4.63
CA VAL A 106 14.91 6.78 3.69
C VAL A 106 13.68 7.66 3.53
N LEU A 107 13.20 8.30 4.61
CA LEU A 107 12.02 9.17 4.57
C LEU A 107 12.02 10.18 3.40
N PRO A 108 13.07 11.00 3.18
CA PRO A 108 13.08 11.95 2.07
C PRO A 108 13.01 11.27 0.69
N ILE A 109 13.53 10.06 0.56
CA ILE A 109 13.52 9.28 -0.70
C ILE A 109 12.09 8.83 -1.00
N LEU A 110 11.37 8.30 -0.01
CA LEU A 110 9.97 7.90 -0.18
C LEU A 110 9.09 9.12 -0.49
N LEU A 111 9.26 10.22 0.25
CA LEU A 111 8.50 11.46 0.01
C LEU A 111 8.74 12.06 -1.39
N GLU A 112 9.93 11.90 -1.96
CA GLU A 112 10.21 12.26 -3.34
C GLU A 112 9.50 11.31 -4.31
N ALA A 113 9.61 10.01 -4.08
CA ALA A 113 9.08 8.97 -4.95
C ALA A 113 7.54 8.98 -5.05
N THR A 114 6.81 9.49 -4.04
CA THR A 114 5.35 9.69 -4.13
C THR A 114 4.94 10.65 -5.24
N ARG A 115 5.87 11.45 -5.79
CA ARG A 115 5.64 12.42 -6.87
C ARG A 115 6.08 11.92 -8.25
N SER A 116 6.51 10.67 -8.35
CA SER A 116 6.92 10.05 -9.61
C SER A 116 5.76 10.02 -10.61
N GLU A 117 6.06 10.12 -11.91
CA GLU A 117 5.07 9.86 -12.97
C GLU A 117 4.79 8.35 -13.11
N HIS A 118 5.75 7.50 -12.71
CA HIS A 118 5.60 6.04 -12.69
C HIS A 118 4.76 5.57 -11.51
N ALA A 119 3.65 4.89 -11.79
CA ALA A 119 2.68 4.44 -10.78
C ALA A 119 3.27 3.45 -9.77
N ASP A 120 4.02 2.44 -10.23
CA ASP A 120 4.64 1.44 -9.36
C ASP A 120 5.62 2.05 -8.35
N LEU A 121 6.35 3.08 -8.80
CA LEU A 121 7.26 3.81 -7.92
C LEU A 121 6.50 4.65 -6.87
N ARG A 122 5.34 5.20 -7.25
CA ARG A 122 4.45 5.84 -6.26
C ARG A 122 3.89 4.80 -5.30
N GLN A 123 3.47 3.64 -5.79
CA GLN A 123 2.89 2.56 -4.98
C GLN A 123 3.87 2.10 -3.89
N CYS A 124 5.10 1.74 -4.23
CA CYS A 124 6.09 1.33 -3.22
C CYS A 124 6.41 2.48 -2.25
N ALA A 125 6.50 3.72 -2.74
CA ALA A 125 6.75 4.87 -1.87
C ALA A 125 5.63 5.10 -0.82
N VAL A 126 4.36 5.04 -1.24
CA VAL A 126 3.25 5.19 -0.29
C VAL A 126 3.11 3.99 0.64
N TYR A 127 3.45 2.77 0.17
CA TYR A 127 3.53 1.58 1.01
C TYR A 127 4.55 1.76 2.14
N GLY A 128 5.79 2.12 1.79
CA GLY A 128 6.86 2.39 2.75
C GLY A 128 6.50 3.46 3.78
N LEU A 129 5.86 4.56 3.35
CA LEU A 129 5.36 5.59 4.26
C LEU A 129 4.26 5.06 5.19
N GLY A 130 3.39 4.19 4.69
CA GLY A 130 2.40 3.47 5.50
C GLY A 130 3.06 2.56 6.55
N VAL A 131 4.08 1.79 6.16
CA VAL A 131 4.87 0.95 7.07
C VAL A 131 5.55 1.79 8.15
N MET A 132 6.19 2.90 7.77
CA MET A 132 6.77 3.84 8.73
C MET A 132 5.71 4.39 9.70
N ALA A 133 4.53 4.77 9.21
CA ALA A 133 3.44 5.23 10.06
C ALA A 133 2.99 4.16 11.07
N ALA A 134 2.94 2.90 10.67
CA ALA A 134 2.46 1.83 11.53
C ALA A 134 3.50 1.27 12.51
N LYS A 135 4.78 1.25 12.12
CA LYS A 135 5.82 0.47 12.82
C LYS A 135 6.99 1.28 13.37
N ALA A 136 7.23 2.50 12.89
CA ALA A 136 8.30 3.33 13.45
C ALA A 136 7.96 3.77 14.89
N PRO A 137 8.96 4.00 15.75
CA PRO A 137 8.74 4.68 17.02
C PRO A 137 7.94 5.97 16.84
N ALA A 138 6.94 6.18 17.69
CA ALA A 138 6.00 7.28 17.52
C ALA A 138 6.71 8.63 17.49
N GLU A 139 7.76 8.84 18.29
CA GLU A 139 8.55 10.08 18.27
C GLU A 139 9.25 10.36 16.93
N LEU A 140 9.56 9.33 16.13
CA LEU A 140 10.21 9.50 14.83
C LEU A 140 9.20 9.92 13.75
N PHE A 141 8.04 9.25 13.71
CA PHE A 141 7.06 9.47 12.65
C PHE A 141 6.07 10.61 12.96
N ARG A 142 5.69 10.82 14.22
CA ARG A 142 4.70 11.83 14.62
C ARG A 142 4.96 13.23 14.03
N PRO A 143 6.20 13.76 13.99
CA PRO A 143 6.47 15.06 13.38
C PRO A 143 6.14 15.14 11.88
N GLN A 144 6.07 13.99 11.20
CA GLN A 144 5.84 13.87 9.76
C GLN A 144 4.39 13.51 9.41
N ALA A 145 3.62 13.01 10.38
CA ALA A 145 2.32 12.40 10.16
C ALA A 145 1.33 13.31 9.42
N ALA A 146 1.25 14.60 9.80
CA ALA A 146 0.35 15.55 9.13
C ALA A 146 0.76 15.79 7.66
N ALA A 147 2.06 15.93 7.38
CA ALA A 147 2.56 16.13 6.03
C ALA A 147 2.34 14.88 5.15
N VAL A 148 2.58 13.69 5.71
CA VAL A 148 2.32 12.42 5.02
C VAL A 148 0.83 12.25 4.74
N ALA A 149 -0.06 12.55 5.71
CA ALA A 149 -1.50 12.49 5.53
C ALA A 149 -1.97 13.39 4.38
N GLU A 150 -1.44 14.61 4.27
CA GLU A 150 -1.78 15.53 3.19
C GLU A 150 -1.28 15.02 1.82
N ILE A 151 -0.09 14.42 1.76
CA ILE A 151 0.43 13.80 0.54
C ILE A 151 -0.50 12.66 0.09
N MET A 152 -0.87 11.75 0.99
CA MET A 152 -1.79 10.65 0.68
C MET A 152 -3.15 11.19 0.22
N ALA A 153 -3.68 12.19 0.91
CA ALA A 153 -4.95 12.83 0.54
C ALA A 153 -4.88 13.47 -0.86
N GLY A 154 -3.74 14.06 -1.22
CA GLY A 154 -3.49 14.60 -2.57
C GLY A 154 -3.54 13.52 -3.65
N ILE A 155 -2.89 12.37 -3.42
CA ILE A 155 -2.90 11.23 -4.35
C ILE A 155 -4.33 10.70 -4.52
N VAL A 156 -5.05 10.49 -3.41
CA VAL A 156 -6.43 9.96 -3.43
C VAL A 156 -7.40 10.91 -4.14
N ARG A 157 -7.16 12.22 -4.09
CA ARG A 157 -7.98 13.24 -4.75
C ARG A 157 -7.59 13.49 -6.21
N HIS A 158 -6.51 12.88 -6.70
CA HIS A 158 -6.07 13.10 -8.07
C HIS A 158 -7.17 12.67 -9.06
N PRO A 159 -7.44 13.44 -10.14
CA PRO A 159 -8.52 13.11 -11.09
C PRO A 159 -8.37 11.73 -11.72
N GLU A 160 -7.12 11.28 -11.90
CA GLU A 160 -6.78 9.97 -12.48
C GLU A 160 -6.50 8.90 -11.44
N ALA A 161 -6.79 9.13 -10.15
CA ALA A 161 -6.50 8.18 -9.07
C ALA A 161 -7.14 6.80 -9.29
N LYS A 162 -8.23 6.74 -10.06
CA LYS A 162 -8.99 5.50 -10.34
C LYS A 162 -8.80 4.96 -11.76
N SER A 163 -7.80 5.44 -12.51
CA SER A 163 -7.44 4.79 -13.78
C SER A 163 -6.81 3.43 -13.52
N GLU A 164 -6.86 2.53 -14.51
CA GLU A 164 -6.25 1.19 -14.43
C GLU A 164 -4.75 1.26 -14.11
N ASP A 165 -4.05 2.30 -14.57
CA ASP A 165 -2.62 2.48 -14.28
C ASP A 165 -2.35 2.94 -12.85
N ASN A 166 -3.32 3.53 -12.14
CA ASN A 166 -3.11 4.25 -10.88
C ASN A 166 -3.84 3.63 -9.69
N ASP A 167 -4.74 2.69 -9.91
CA ASP A 167 -5.64 2.16 -8.88
C ASP A 167 -4.89 1.45 -7.76
N MET A 168 -3.85 0.64 -8.05
CA MET A 168 -3.03 -0.03 -7.05
C MET A 168 -2.26 0.98 -6.18
N ALA A 169 -1.66 2.00 -6.80
CA ALA A 169 -0.97 3.07 -6.08
C ALA A 169 -1.94 3.87 -5.20
N THR A 170 -3.15 4.11 -5.68
CA THR A 170 -4.21 4.80 -4.93
C THR A 170 -4.72 3.97 -3.76
N ASP A 171 -4.98 2.68 -3.94
CA ASP A 171 -5.37 1.77 -2.86
C ASP A 171 -4.31 1.75 -1.75
N ASN A 172 -3.03 1.68 -2.13
CA ASN A 172 -1.92 1.76 -1.18
C ASN A 172 -1.83 3.13 -0.49
N ALA A 173 -2.12 4.24 -1.19
CA ALA A 173 -2.17 5.58 -0.57
C ALA A 173 -3.34 5.73 0.42
N VAL A 174 -4.52 5.19 0.10
CA VAL A 174 -5.64 5.10 1.05
C VAL A 174 -5.22 4.27 2.26
N ALA A 175 -4.51 3.18 2.04
CA ALA A 175 -4.09 2.32 3.13
C ALA A 175 -3.01 2.95 4.02
N ALA A 176 -2.07 3.70 3.44
CA ALA A 176 -1.12 4.51 4.19
C ALA A 176 -1.83 5.59 5.02
N LEU A 177 -2.83 6.29 4.45
CA LEU A 177 -3.66 7.26 5.19
C LEU A 177 -4.39 6.60 6.36
N GLY A 178 -4.94 5.40 6.15
CA GLY A 178 -5.55 4.60 7.21
C GLY A 178 -4.59 4.29 8.36
N ARG A 179 -3.35 3.90 8.04
CA ARG A 179 -2.30 3.68 9.05
C ARG A 179 -1.96 4.97 9.81
N VAL A 180 -1.86 6.12 9.16
CA VAL A 180 -1.67 7.41 9.85
C VAL A 180 -2.84 7.72 10.79
N LEU A 181 -4.08 7.56 10.34
CA LEU A 181 -5.29 7.79 11.14
C LEU A 181 -5.38 6.89 12.38
N LYS A 182 -4.85 5.66 12.28
CA LYS A 182 -4.84 4.68 13.37
C LYS A 182 -3.73 4.95 14.38
N HIS A 183 -2.53 5.27 13.91
CA HIS A 183 -1.34 5.30 14.75
C HIS A 183 -0.92 6.69 15.23
N HIS A 184 -1.34 7.75 14.52
CA HIS A 184 -0.95 9.14 14.82
C HIS A 184 -2.13 10.12 14.81
N PRO A 185 -3.33 9.79 15.33
CA PRO A 185 -4.47 10.70 15.30
C PRO A 185 -4.18 12.04 16.00
N GLU A 186 -3.37 12.04 17.05
CA GLU A 186 -2.99 13.25 17.79
C GLU A 186 -2.18 14.25 16.97
N ALA A 187 -1.47 13.77 15.94
CA ALA A 187 -0.69 14.60 15.04
C ALA A 187 -1.54 15.31 13.99
N LEU A 188 -2.79 14.86 13.80
CA LEU A 188 -3.71 15.37 12.77
C LEU A 188 -4.60 16.51 13.28
N GLY A 189 -4.45 16.92 14.54
CA GLY A 189 -5.22 17.98 15.16
C GLY A 189 -6.23 17.49 16.20
N PRO A 190 -7.01 18.41 16.80
CA PRO A 190 -7.87 18.10 17.93
C PRO A 190 -9.06 17.19 17.59
N ASP A 191 -9.42 17.08 16.31
CA ASP A 191 -10.50 16.20 15.81
C ASP A 191 -9.98 14.82 15.36
N GLY A 192 -8.68 14.54 15.56
CA GLY A 192 -8.07 13.28 15.16
C GLY A 192 -8.02 13.06 13.65
N GLY A 193 -8.09 14.12 12.84
CA GLY A 193 -8.06 14.06 11.38
C GLY A 193 -9.40 13.66 10.78
N ALA A 194 -10.52 14.18 11.29
CA ALA A 194 -11.87 13.79 10.86
C ALA A 194 -12.08 13.94 9.34
N ALA A 195 -11.55 15.01 8.72
CA ALA A 195 -11.62 15.19 7.27
C ALA A 195 -10.83 14.12 6.48
N TYR A 196 -9.68 13.69 7.00
CA TYR A 196 -8.91 12.59 6.40
C TYR A 196 -9.63 11.25 6.57
N ALA A 197 -10.28 11.02 7.71
CA ALA A 197 -11.08 9.83 7.94
C ALA A 197 -12.31 9.77 7.01
N GLN A 198 -12.95 10.91 6.75
CA GLN A 198 -14.05 11.00 5.79
C GLN A 198 -13.57 10.68 4.36
N LEU A 199 -12.40 11.20 3.95
CA LEU A 199 -11.79 10.85 2.66
C LEU A 199 -11.46 9.36 2.58
N TRP A 200 -10.79 8.83 3.61
CA TRP A 200 -10.42 7.42 3.72
C TRP A 200 -11.65 6.50 3.62
N LEU A 201 -12.68 6.75 4.42
CA LEU A 201 -13.94 5.98 4.40
C LEU A 201 -14.67 6.14 3.05
N GLY A 202 -14.61 7.33 2.44
CA GLY A 202 -15.15 7.61 1.12
C GLY A 202 -14.54 6.74 0.02
N SER A 203 -13.25 6.42 0.15
CA SER A 203 -12.49 5.58 -0.79
C SER A 203 -12.71 4.08 -0.62
N LEU A 204 -13.26 3.63 0.51
CA LEU A 204 -13.59 2.21 0.71
C LEU A 204 -14.87 1.80 -0.05
N PRO A 205 -15.00 0.53 -0.45
CA PRO A 205 -14.01 -0.54 -0.30
C PRO A 205 -12.86 -0.45 -1.32
N LEU A 206 -11.66 -0.85 -0.90
CA LEU A 206 -10.52 -1.05 -1.80
C LEU A 206 -10.67 -2.36 -2.56
N LYS A 207 -10.17 -2.42 -3.80
CA LYS A 207 -10.39 -3.57 -4.71
C LYS A 207 -9.20 -3.90 -5.60
N ALA A 208 -8.31 -2.95 -5.89
CA ALA A 208 -7.15 -3.16 -6.74
C ALA A 208 -6.06 -3.93 -5.99
N ASP A 209 -5.80 -3.57 -4.73
CA ASP A 209 -4.85 -4.29 -3.86
C ASP A 209 -5.60 -5.08 -2.77
N ALA A 210 -5.71 -6.39 -2.95
CA ALA A 210 -6.43 -7.27 -2.03
C ALA A 210 -5.79 -7.37 -0.63
N VAL A 211 -4.47 -7.21 -0.54
CA VAL A 211 -3.73 -7.26 0.73
C VAL A 211 -4.08 -6.01 1.55
N GLU A 212 -3.94 -4.85 0.92
CA GLU A 212 -4.26 -3.56 1.54
C GLU A 212 -5.76 -3.43 1.82
N ALA A 213 -6.61 -3.91 0.92
CA ALA A 213 -8.06 -3.98 1.13
C ALA A 213 -8.40 -4.76 2.39
N THR A 214 -7.83 -5.96 2.56
CA THR A 214 -8.08 -6.79 3.74
C THR A 214 -7.70 -6.06 5.03
N ALA A 215 -6.54 -5.41 5.06
CA ALA A 215 -6.08 -4.65 6.22
C ALA A 215 -6.99 -3.43 6.52
N MET A 216 -7.39 -2.67 5.49
CA MET A 216 -8.21 -1.47 5.68
C MET A 216 -9.65 -1.78 6.06
N HIS A 217 -10.23 -2.86 5.53
CA HIS A 217 -11.56 -3.31 5.93
C HIS A 217 -11.58 -3.86 7.36
N GLU A 218 -10.53 -4.54 7.80
CA GLU A 218 -10.37 -4.91 9.21
C GLU A 218 -10.22 -3.68 10.11
N GLN A 219 -9.46 -2.67 9.68
CA GLN A 219 -9.38 -1.41 10.40
C GLN A 219 -10.74 -0.73 10.53
N LEU A 220 -11.57 -0.72 9.48
CA LEU A 220 -12.92 -0.16 9.55
C LEU A 220 -13.79 -0.91 10.57
N VAL A 221 -13.73 -2.24 10.59
CA VAL A 221 -14.41 -3.07 11.60
C VAL A 221 -13.98 -2.65 13.02
N ALA A 222 -12.68 -2.53 13.27
CA ALA A 222 -12.15 -2.12 14.56
C ALA A 222 -12.61 -0.71 14.98
N MET A 223 -12.62 0.25 14.04
CA MET A 223 -13.12 1.61 14.29
C MET A 223 -14.61 1.61 14.65
N CYS A 224 -15.43 0.79 13.98
CA CYS A 224 -16.86 0.67 14.30
C CYS A 224 -17.10 0.03 15.67
N GLU A 225 -16.34 -1.01 16.03
CA GLU A 225 -16.42 -1.64 17.36
C GLU A 225 -16.03 -0.67 18.47
N ALA A 226 -15.03 0.18 18.22
CA ALA A 226 -14.60 1.23 19.14
C ALA A 226 -15.52 2.46 19.17
N GLN A 227 -16.59 2.49 18.36
CA GLN A 227 -17.46 3.66 18.17
C GLN A 227 -16.66 4.93 17.84
N ASP A 228 -15.67 4.81 16.94
CA ASP A 228 -14.78 5.91 16.58
C ASP A 228 -15.60 7.13 16.09
N PRO A 229 -15.45 8.32 16.72
CA PRO A 229 -16.25 9.50 16.39
C PRO A 229 -16.03 10.01 14.97
N ARG A 230 -14.97 9.57 14.29
CA ARG A 230 -14.68 9.90 12.89
C ARG A 230 -15.46 9.02 11.90
N VAL A 231 -16.02 7.90 12.35
CA VAL A 231 -16.75 6.93 11.50
C VAL A 231 -18.24 6.88 11.86
N VAL A 232 -18.59 7.03 13.14
CA VAL A 232 -19.99 7.01 13.62
C VAL A 232 -20.93 7.96 12.86
N PRO A 233 -20.54 9.19 12.46
CA PRO A 233 -21.41 10.07 11.67
C PRO A 233 -21.75 9.54 10.26
N HIS A 234 -21.05 8.50 9.79
CA HIS A 234 -21.10 8.02 8.41
C HIS A 234 -21.61 6.58 8.29
N VAL A 235 -22.46 6.12 9.21
CA VAL A 235 -23.00 4.74 9.26
C VAL A 235 -23.61 4.24 7.95
N ALA A 236 -24.24 5.10 7.16
CA ALA A 236 -24.79 4.71 5.85
C ALA A 236 -23.68 4.26 4.88
N LYS A 237 -22.57 5.00 4.80
CA LYS A 237 -21.41 4.63 3.99
C LYS A 237 -20.75 3.36 4.53
N VAL A 238 -20.62 3.22 5.84
CA VAL A 238 -20.10 1.99 6.48
C VAL A 238 -20.94 0.77 6.09
N ALA A 239 -22.28 0.89 6.15
CA ALA A 239 -23.18 -0.21 5.80
C ALA A 239 -23.04 -0.63 4.34
N VAL A 240 -22.88 0.33 3.41
CA VAL A 240 -22.61 0.05 1.99
C VAL A 240 -21.28 -0.68 1.81
N VAL A 241 -20.20 -0.17 2.43
CA VAL A 241 -18.87 -0.80 2.37
C VAL A 241 -18.92 -2.23 2.89
N PHE A 242 -19.55 -2.46 4.05
CA PHE A 242 -19.68 -3.80 4.62
C PHE A 242 -20.46 -4.73 3.69
N ALA A 243 -21.58 -4.28 3.14
CA ALA A 243 -22.35 -5.10 2.21
C ALA A 243 -21.51 -5.51 1.00
N GLU A 244 -20.83 -4.55 0.35
CA GLU A 244 -19.96 -4.82 -0.80
C GLU A 244 -18.82 -5.80 -0.48
N VAL A 245 -18.11 -5.60 0.65
CA VAL A 245 -16.99 -6.45 1.04
C VAL A 245 -17.44 -7.88 1.34
N LEU A 246 -18.56 -8.05 2.05
CA LEU A 246 -19.13 -9.37 2.34
C LEU A 246 -19.58 -10.09 1.06
N GLY A 247 -20.11 -9.37 0.08
CA GLY A 247 -20.39 -9.90 -1.25
C GLY A 247 -19.14 -10.41 -1.97
N GLY A 248 -17.97 -9.81 -1.71
CA GLY A 248 -16.67 -10.24 -2.22
C GLY A 248 -16.12 -11.54 -1.60
N GLY A 249 -16.82 -12.15 -0.64
CA GLY A 249 -16.38 -13.40 -0.02
C GLY A 249 -15.10 -13.22 0.80
N LYS A 250 -14.04 -13.95 0.46
CA LYS A 250 -12.72 -13.86 1.14
C LYS A 250 -11.71 -13.00 0.39
N THR A 251 -12.09 -12.41 -0.74
CA THR A 251 -11.14 -11.67 -1.60
C THR A 251 -10.60 -10.41 -0.90
N TYR A 252 -11.45 -9.68 -0.18
CA TYR A 252 -11.10 -8.38 0.40
C TYR A 252 -11.23 -8.33 1.93
N VAL A 253 -11.45 -9.48 2.57
CA VAL A 253 -11.59 -9.59 4.01
C VAL A 253 -11.26 -11.01 4.47
N ALA A 254 -10.55 -11.14 5.59
CA ALA A 254 -10.34 -12.43 6.21
C ALA A 254 -11.66 -12.99 6.76
N GLY A 255 -11.91 -14.29 6.63
CA GLY A 255 -13.17 -14.93 7.02
C GLY A 255 -13.68 -14.55 8.42
N PRO A 256 -12.86 -14.66 9.49
CA PRO A 256 -13.27 -14.24 10.84
C PRO A 256 -13.63 -12.76 10.96
N VAL A 257 -12.93 -11.88 10.22
CA VAL A 257 -13.24 -10.44 10.17
C VAL A 257 -14.54 -10.20 9.40
N GLY A 258 -14.81 -10.96 8.34
CA GLY A 258 -16.08 -10.92 7.61
C GLY A 258 -17.27 -11.27 8.50
N VAL A 259 -17.14 -12.26 9.38
CA VAL A 259 -18.20 -12.58 10.37
C VAL A 259 -18.43 -11.41 11.34
N ARG A 260 -17.38 -10.78 11.86
CA ARG A 260 -17.50 -9.57 12.71
C ARG A 260 -18.14 -8.41 11.96
N MET A 261 -17.77 -8.22 10.71
CA MET A 261 -18.34 -7.21 9.82
C MET A 261 -19.84 -7.44 9.60
N ALA A 262 -20.27 -8.68 9.38
CA ALA A 262 -21.69 -9.02 9.27
C ALA A 262 -22.47 -8.75 10.57
N GLN A 263 -21.89 -9.05 11.74
CA GLN A 263 -22.51 -8.74 13.04
C GLN A 263 -22.68 -7.23 13.24
N LEU A 264 -21.67 -6.43 12.85
CA LEU A 264 -21.79 -4.96 12.84
C LEU A 264 -22.88 -4.50 11.89
N LEU A 265 -22.94 -5.05 10.66
CA LEU A 265 -23.95 -4.69 9.67
C LEU A 265 -25.38 -4.94 10.20
N HIS A 266 -25.63 -6.05 10.89
CA HIS A 266 -26.91 -6.32 11.56
C HIS A 266 -27.27 -5.22 12.57
N ARG A 267 -26.31 -4.78 13.39
CA ARG A 267 -26.53 -3.70 14.37
C ARG A 267 -26.84 -2.36 13.69
N LEU A 268 -26.27 -2.11 12.51
CA LEU A 268 -26.47 -0.88 11.76
C LEU A 268 -27.82 -0.83 11.03
N GLN A 269 -28.49 -1.96 10.75
CA GLN A 269 -29.76 -2.02 10.00
C GLN A 269 -30.87 -1.15 10.61
N GLY A 270 -30.90 -0.95 11.93
CA GLY A 270 -31.87 -0.05 12.59
C GLY A 270 -31.54 1.43 12.46
N ALA A 271 -30.29 1.77 12.08
CA ALA A 271 -29.77 3.13 12.00
C ALA A 271 -29.63 3.64 10.55
N VAL A 272 -29.85 2.80 9.54
CA VAL A 272 -29.76 3.15 8.12
C VAL A 272 -31.05 2.75 7.38
N PRO A 273 -31.49 3.50 6.35
CA PRO A 273 -32.63 3.10 5.53
C PRO A 273 -32.39 1.72 4.91
N ALA A 274 -33.40 0.84 4.95
CA ALA A 274 -33.29 -0.54 4.48
C ALA A 274 -32.84 -0.63 3.02
N GLU A 275 -33.27 0.34 2.21
CA GLU A 275 -32.97 0.47 0.79
C GLU A 275 -31.47 0.65 0.52
N THR A 276 -30.72 1.19 1.49
CA THR A 276 -29.28 1.46 1.37
C THR A 276 -28.49 0.17 1.14
N VAL A 277 -28.74 -0.85 1.98
CA VAL A 277 -28.06 -2.15 1.86
C VAL A 277 -28.73 -3.01 0.79
N GLN A 278 -30.06 -2.95 0.69
CA GLN A 278 -30.80 -3.72 -0.32
C GLN A 278 -30.39 -3.36 -1.75
N GLY A 279 -30.15 -2.08 -2.04
CA GLY A 279 -29.69 -1.64 -3.36
C GLY A 279 -28.33 -2.24 -3.74
N VAL A 280 -27.40 -2.34 -2.79
CA VAL A 280 -26.10 -2.99 -2.99
C VAL A 280 -26.28 -4.48 -3.27
N VAL A 281 -27.04 -5.18 -2.43
CA VAL A 281 -27.24 -6.63 -2.53
C VAL A 281 -28.02 -7.00 -3.80
N ALA A 282 -28.95 -6.16 -4.26
CA ALA A 282 -29.71 -6.38 -5.49
C ALA A 282 -28.82 -6.36 -6.75
N ALA A 283 -27.69 -5.66 -6.71
CA ALA A 283 -26.73 -5.61 -7.81
C ALA A 283 -25.76 -6.80 -7.84
N PHE A 284 -25.78 -7.66 -6.81
CA PHE A 284 -24.86 -8.79 -6.71
C PHE A 284 -25.15 -9.89 -7.73
N THR A 285 -24.09 -10.48 -8.27
CA THR A 285 -24.14 -11.77 -8.95
C THR A 285 -24.58 -12.88 -8.00
N PRO A 286 -25.06 -14.04 -8.49
CA PRO A 286 -25.45 -15.16 -7.63
C PRO A 286 -24.35 -15.62 -6.66
N LYS A 287 -23.08 -15.60 -7.10
CA LYS A 287 -21.93 -15.94 -6.24
C LYS A 287 -21.75 -14.94 -5.10
N GLN A 288 -21.89 -13.65 -5.39
CA GLN A 288 -21.79 -12.60 -4.37
C GLN A 288 -22.96 -12.65 -3.38
N GLN A 289 -24.18 -12.93 -3.87
CA GLN A 289 -25.35 -13.14 -3.00
C GLN A 289 -25.15 -14.32 -2.05
N ALA A 290 -24.62 -15.44 -2.54
CA ALA A 290 -24.29 -16.60 -1.70
C ALA A 290 -23.23 -16.28 -0.65
N SER A 291 -22.17 -15.54 -1.03
CA SER A 291 -21.11 -15.12 -0.11
C SER A 291 -21.63 -14.20 0.98
N TYR A 292 -22.40 -13.18 0.59
CA TYR A 292 -23.05 -12.26 1.51
C TYR A 292 -24.01 -13.00 2.47
N ALA A 293 -24.86 -13.89 1.94
CA ALA A 293 -25.80 -14.66 2.76
C ALA A 293 -25.09 -15.59 3.76
N ALA A 294 -23.98 -16.22 3.36
CA ALA A 294 -23.18 -17.06 4.26
C ALA A 294 -22.66 -16.25 5.46
N TYR A 295 -22.05 -15.09 5.21
CA TYR A 295 -21.58 -14.21 6.29
C TYR A 295 -22.71 -13.69 7.16
N MET A 296 -23.83 -13.28 6.56
CA MET A 296 -24.99 -12.81 7.32
C MET A 296 -25.62 -13.90 8.19
N ALA A 297 -25.46 -15.18 7.81
CA ALA A 297 -25.82 -16.32 8.65
C ALA A 297 -24.75 -16.69 9.70
N GLY A 298 -23.65 -15.94 9.80
CA GLY A 298 -22.55 -16.18 10.73
C GLY A 298 -21.51 -17.20 10.25
N ASN A 299 -21.54 -17.58 8.96
CA ASN A 299 -20.63 -18.58 8.37
C ASN A 299 -19.56 -17.91 7.50
N ILE A 300 -18.42 -18.57 7.32
CA ILE A 300 -17.39 -18.16 6.36
C ILE A 300 -17.68 -18.84 5.02
N PRO A 301 -17.80 -18.11 3.89
CA PRO A 301 -18.02 -18.71 2.59
C PRO A 301 -16.81 -19.53 2.11
N GLU A 302 -17.10 -20.54 1.30
CA GLU A 302 -16.09 -21.39 0.65
C GLU A 302 -15.15 -20.61 -0.27
#